data_AF-A0A5N6TUB2-F1
#
_entry.id   AF-A0A5N6TUB2-F1
#
_cell.length_a   1.000
_cell.length_b   1.000
_cell.length_c   1.000
_cell.angle_alpha   90.00
_cell.angle_beta   90.00
_cell.angle_gamma   90.00
#
_symmetry.space_group_name_H-M   'P 1'
#
loop_
_entity.id
_entity.type
_entity.pdbx_description
1 polymer ?
#
loop_
_entity_poly.entity_id
_entity_poly.type
_entity_poly.pdbx_seq_one_letter_code
_entity_poly.pdbx_strand_id
1 'polypeptide(L)'
;MASSYFPIFMLIIFILALQFVTGQGGCPARLTGVSDNFEIVENPACPDDNGKAVVLEDGTHLFIQCCTHESANAQGLKTIGRVKSRKDCASKCFSDQNPTCDSVMYNTKNGDCALYTLGSFSSKKCDANDDHDWLFFTDPPPQEVPMDVTHLCSTTCPGAHNQKYVSEYGKVFHMECGKRHGTMPFKEEKQSTYRDCVDGCAKIPKCSSVDWSTRSEMCYYLTHSGAAPLRAPGYHSAYSFGCTRACGPSGCASCKGDCGCGDLGERVEL
;
A
#
# COMPACT_ATOMS: atom_id res chain seq x y z
N MET A 1 -79.28 21.11 4.61
CA MET A 1 -78.94 22.50 4.29
C MET A 1 -77.45 22.55 4.00
N ALA A 2 -77.09 23.22 2.92
CA ALA A 2 -75.77 23.24 2.31
C ALA A 2 -74.68 23.86 3.21
N SER A 3 -73.43 23.41 3.04
CA SER A 3 -72.24 24.26 2.79
C SER A 3 -71.01 23.33 2.75
N SER A 4 -70.40 23.09 1.57
CA SER A 4 -69.23 23.80 1.03
C SER A 4 -67.99 23.67 1.93
N TYR A 5 -66.91 23.05 1.47
CA TYR A 5 -65.51 23.54 1.53
C TYR A 5 -64.56 22.49 0.96
N PHE A 6 -64.12 22.74 -0.27
CA PHE A 6 -62.85 22.25 -0.84
C PHE A 6 -61.75 23.24 -0.41
N PRO A 7 -60.48 22.81 -0.23
CA PRO A 7 -59.57 22.99 -1.36
C PRO A 7 -58.46 21.93 -1.54
N ILE A 8 -58.20 21.64 -2.83
CA ILE A 8 -56.89 21.60 -3.49
C ILE A 8 -55.88 20.57 -2.94
N PHE A 9 -56.01 19.33 -3.41
CA PHE A 9 -54.90 18.38 -3.46
C PHE A 9 -53.91 18.85 -4.53
N MET A 10 -52.77 19.37 -4.08
CA MET A 10 -51.66 19.83 -4.89
C MET A 10 -51.04 18.64 -5.62
N LEU A 11 -51.27 18.61 -6.94
CA LEU A 11 -50.71 17.64 -7.88
C LEU A 11 -49.19 17.90 -8.03
N ILE A 12 -48.36 17.22 -7.23
CA ILE A 12 -46.91 17.24 -7.41
C ILE A 12 -46.56 16.32 -8.59
N ILE A 13 -46.43 16.94 -9.76
CA ILE A 13 -45.84 16.36 -10.96
C ILE A 13 -44.35 16.13 -10.67
N PHE A 14 -43.97 14.87 -10.44
CA PHE A 14 -42.58 14.43 -10.44
C PHE A 14 -42.07 14.54 -11.88
N ILE A 15 -41.47 15.69 -12.23
CA ILE A 15 -40.73 15.86 -13.47
C ILE A 15 -39.46 15.00 -13.32
N LEU A 16 -39.50 13.82 -13.94
CA LEU A 16 -38.32 13.02 -14.24
C LEU A 16 -37.45 13.85 -15.19
N ALA A 17 -36.51 14.62 -14.64
CA ALA A 17 -35.45 15.21 -15.42
C ALA A 17 -34.52 14.07 -15.88
N LEU A 18 -34.85 13.49 -17.03
CA LEU A 18 -33.86 12.82 -17.88
C LEU A 18 -32.81 13.88 -18.20
N GLN A 19 -31.73 13.90 -17.42
CA GLN A 19 -30.52 14.59 -17.85
C GLN A 19 -29.91 13.77 -18.98
N PHE A 20 -30.28 14.13 -20.19
CA PHE A 20 -29.43 13.90 -21.35
C PHE A 20 -28.13 14.63 -21.08
N VAL A 21 -27.10 13.88 -20.65
CA VAL A 21 -25.72 14.32 -20.76
C VAL A 21 -25.46 14.41 -22.25
N THR A 22 -25.56 15.61 -22.81
CA THR A 22 -25.01 15.91 -24.12
C THR A 22 -23.51 15.79 -24.00
N GLY A 23 -22.97 14.62 -24.32
CA GLY A 23 -21.55 14.45 -24.62
C GLY A 23 -21.23 15.31 -25.83
N GLN A 24 -20.77 16.55 -25.59
CA GLN A 24 -20.09 17.32 -26.61
C GLN A 24 -18.75 16.63 -26.85
N GLY A 25 -18.68 15.81 -27.90
CA GLY A 25 -17.48 15.13 -28.38
C GLY A 25 -16.46 16.13 -28.89
N GLY A 26 -15.76 16.80 -27.97
CA GLY A 26 -14.69 17.74 -28.26
C GLY A 26 -13.53 17.53 -27.29
N CYS A 27 -12.34 17.92 -27.73
CA CYS A 27 -11.14 17.80 -26.92
C CYS A 27 -11.23 18.65 -25.64
N PRO A 28 -10.70 18.15 -24.51
CA PRO A 28 -10.77 18.85 -23.23
C PRO A 28 -9.92 20.11 -23.22
N ALA A 29 -10.11 20.93 -22.19
CA ALA A 29 -9.22 22.05 -21.92
C ALA A 29 -7.77 21.58 -21.78
N ARG A 30 -6.86 22.37 -22.34
CA ARG A 30 -5.44 22.02 -22.39
C ARG A 30 -4.82 22.09 -21.01
N LEU A 31 -4.08 21.04 -20.65
CA LEU A 31 -3.23 21.05 -19.47
C LEU A 31 -2.02 21.98 -19.70
N THR A 32 -1.52 22.57 -18.62
CA THR A 32 -0.31 23.41 -18.65
C THR A 32 0.91 22.71 -18.03
N GLY A 33 0.70 21.55 -17.42
CA GLY A 33 1.71 20.71 -16.80
C GLY A 33 1.08 19.49 -16.14
N VAL A 34 1.91 18.71 -15.45
CA VAL A 34 1.49 17.60 -14.58
C VAL A 34 1.15 18.16 -13.20
N SER A 35 0.02 17.75 -12.62
CA SER A 35 -0.35 18.09 -11.24
C SER A 35 0.44 17.23 -10.26
N ASP A 36 0.87 17.77 -9.11
CA ASP A 36 1.51 16.95 -8.05
C ASP A 36 0.50 16.05 -7.33
N ASN A 37 -0.79 16.32 -7.49
CA ASN A 37 -1.88 15.55 -6.91
C ASN A 37 -2.93 15.29 -8.00
N PHE A 38 -2.92 14.08 -8.56
CA PHE A 38 -3.86 13.64 -9.57
C PHE A 38 -4.63 12.40 -9.10
N GLU A 39 -5.85 12.28 -9.59
CA GLU A 39 -6.69 11.11 -9.37
C GLU A 39 -6.15 9.91 -10.18
N ILE A 40 -6.26 8.71 -9.60
CA ILE A 40 -5.91 7.45 -10.27
C ILE A 40 -7.19 6.82 -10.82
N VAL A 41 -7.18 6.46 -12.10
CA VAL A 41 -8.28 5.79 -12.80
C VAL A 41 -7.83 4.45 -13.38
N GLU A 42 -8.70 3.45 -13.30
CA GLU A 42 -8.39 2.12 -13.83
C GLU A 42 -8.71 2.00 -15.33
N ASN A 43 -9.81 2.62 -15.77
CA ASN A 43 -10.31 2.55 -17.14
C ASN A 43 -10.45 3.95 -17.73
N PRO A 44 -9.36 4.56 -18.23
CA PRO A 44 -9.35 5.95 -18.65
C PRO A 44 -10.25 6.20 -19.88
N ALA A 45 -11.12 7.18 -19.75
CA ALA A 45 -12.01 7.69 -20.78
C ALA A 45 -11.76 9.19 -21.03
N CYS A 46 -11.30 9.52 -22.23
CA CYS A 46 -11.22 10.89 -22.69
C CYS A 46 -12.58 11.36 -23.23
N PRO A 47 -12.98 12.63 -23.02
CA PRO A 47 -12.15 13.73 -22.48
C PRO A 47 -12.09 13.81 -20.93
N ASP A 48 -12.91 13.05 -20.22
CA ASP A 48 -13.17 13.23 -18.78
C ASP A 48 -11.97 12.95 -17.86
N ASP A 49 -11.10 12.03 -18.26
CA ASP A 49 -9.92 11.63 -17.49
C ASP A 49 -8.64 12.37 -17.88
N ASN A 50 -8.76 13.48 -18.63
CA ASN A 50 -7.61 14.31 -18.98
C ASN A 50 -6.91 14.85 -17.73
N GLY A 51 -5.61 14.53 -17.58
CA GLY A 51 -4.80 14.97 -16.45
C GLY A 51 -4.84 14.06 -15.23
N LYS A 52 -5.43 12.87 -15.36
CA LYS A 52 -5.40 11.81 -14.35
C LYS A 52 -4.26 10.84 -14.61
N ALA A 53 -4.04 9.90 -13.69
CA ALA A 53 -3.13 8.79 -13.90
C ALA A 53 -3.86 7.47 -14.11
N VAL A 54 -3.34 6.66 -15.01
CA VAL A 54 -3.76 5.29 -15.28
C VAL A 54 -2.86 4.35 -14.52
N VAL A 55 -3.44 3.44 -13.73
CA VAL A 55 -2.68 2.41 -13.02
C VAL A 55 -2.72 1.08 -13.77
N LEU A 56 -1.54 0.53 -14.03
CA LEU A 56 -1.34 -0.81 -14.61
C LEU A 56 -1.31 -1.88 -13.50
N GLU A 57 -1.34 -3.15 -13.90
CA GLU A 57 -1.41 -4.29 -12.96
C GLU A 57 -0.15 -4.44 -12.09
N ASP A 58 1.00 -3.99 -12.59
CA ASP A 58 2.29 -3.96 -11.87
C ASP A 58 2.43 -2.75 -10.92
N GLY A 59 1.43 -1.86 -10.87
CA GLY A 59 1.47 -0.62 -10.12
C GLY A 59 2.16 0.54 -10.84
N THR A 60 2.53 0.39 -12.12
CA THR A 60 3.05 1.48 -12.94
C THR A 60 1.95 2.51 -13.18
N HIS A 61 2.30 3.80 -13.02
CA HIS A 61 1.39 4.93 -13.22
C HIS A 61 1.74 5.66 -14.51
N LEU A 62 0.72 5.97 -15.31
CA LEU A 62 0.86 6.77 -16.51
C LEU A 62 -0.05 7.97 -16.48
N PHE A 63 0.53 9.16 -16.66
CA PHE A 63 -0.25 10.39 -16.79
C PHE A 63 -0.89 10.43 -18.18
N ILE A 64 -2.20 10.66 -18.25
CA ILE A 64 -2.94 10.73 -19.51
C ILE A 64 -3.23 12.19 -19.92
N GLN A 65 -2.85 12.53 -21.15
CA GLN A 65 -3.24 13.75 -21.85
C GLN A 65 -4.15 13.39 -23.02
N CYS A 66 -5.43 13.74 -22.88
CA CYS A 66 -6.42 13.52 -23.92
C CYS A 66 -6.19 14.48 -25.10
N CYS A 67 -6.51 14.04 -26.32
CA CYS A 67 -6.35 14.83 -27.55
C CYS A 67 -4.94 15.45 -27.71
N THR A 68 -3.92 14.69 -27.37
CA THR A 68 -2.53 15.14 -27.32
C THR A 68 -1.64 14.14 -28.04
N HIS A 69 -0.70 14.66 -28.83
CA HIS A 69 0.32 13.88 -29.50
C HIS A 69 1.53 13.61 -28.60
N GLU A 70 2.45 12.79 -29.09
CA GLU A 70 3.73 12.53 -28.45
C GLU A 70 4.50 13.79 -28.06
N SER A 71 5.30 13.69 -27.00
CA SER A 71 6.18 14.77 -26.55
C SER A 71 7.37 14.95 -27.50
N ALA A 72 8.01 16.12 -27.46
CA ALA A 72 9.11 16.45 -28.37
C ALA A 72 10.33 15.52 -28.25
N ASN A 73 10.52 14.88 -27.10
CA ASN A 73 11.62 13.94 -26.83
C ASN A 73 11.26 12.48 -27.11
N ALA A 74 10.00 12.17 -27.43
CA ALA A 74 9.55 10.81 -27.65
C ALA A 74 10.17 10.25 -28.95
N GLN A 75 10.69 9.03 -28.89
CA GLN A 75 11.25 8.33 -30.04
C GLN A 75 10.41 7.09 -30.34
N GLY A 76 9.87 7.03 -31.56
CA GLY A 76 8.98 5.94 -31.97
C GLY A 76 9.68 4.60 -31.96
N LEU A 77 9.07 3.61 -31.30
CA LEU A 77 9.53 2.23 -31.25
C LEU A 77 8.83 1.39 -32.32
N LYS A 78 7.50 1.26 -32.18
CA LYS A 78 6.65 0.47 -33.07
C LYS A 78 5.19 0.84 -32.88
N THR A 79 4.37 0.51 -33.86
CA THR A 79 2.91 0.64 -33.78
C THR A 79 2.26 -0.74 -33.75
N ILE A 80 1.32 -0.91 -32.83
CA ILE A 80 0.50 -2.11 -32.68
C ILE A 80 -0.93 -1.72 -33.03
N GLY A 81 -1.51 -2.32 -34.07
CA GLY A 81 -2.88 -2.03 -34.47
C GLY A 81 -3.94 -2.78 -33.66
N ARG A 82 -5.18 -2.26 -33.66
CA ARG A 82 -6.38 -2.91 -33.11
C ARG A 82 -6.29 -3.26 -31.61
N VAL A 83 -5.64 -2.40 -30.85
CA VAL A 83 -5.61 -2.47 -29.39
C VAL A 83 -6.96 -2.01 -28.84
N LYS A 84 -7.46 -2.68 -27.78
CA LYS A 84 -8.85 -2.52 -27.34
C LYS A 84 -9.07 -1.27 -26.47
N SER A 85 -8.03 -0.77 -25.83
CA SER A 85 -8.12 0.37 -24.91
C SER A 85 -6.77 1.04 -24.70
N ARG A 86 -6.79 2.25 -24.14
CA ARG A 86 -5.60 2.99 -23.69
C ARG A 86 -4.78 2.19 -22.67
N LYS A 87 -5.47 1.53 -21.72
CA LYS A 87 -4.83 0.67 -20.73
C LYS A 87 -4.18 -0.56 -21.39
N ASP A 88 -4.84 -1.24 -22.33
CA ASP A 88 -4.22 -2.36 -23.07
C ASP A 88 -3.02 -1.88 -23.90
N CYS A 89 -3.08 -0.66 -24.46
CA CYS A 89 -1.96 -0.04 -25.18
C CYS A 89 -0.76 0.19 -24.25
N ALA A 90 -0.99 0.80 -23.09
CA ALA A 90 0.02 1.00 -22.07
C ALA A 90 0.56 -0.34 -21.54
N SER A 91 -0.29 -1.33 -21.25
CA SER A 91 0.15 -2.67 -20.81
C SER A 91 1.07 -3.36 -21.83
N LYS A 92 0.87 -3.14 -23.14
CA LYS A 92 1.81 -3.64 -24.15
C LYS A 92 3.15 -2.93 -24.08
N CYS A 93 3.18 -1.64 -23.81
CA CYS A 93 4.42 -0.87 -23.59
C CYS A 93 5.25 -1.44 -22.44
N PHE A 94 4.64 -1.65 -21.28
CA PHE A 94 5.35 -2.16 -20.08
C PHE A 94 5.40 -3.69 -19.99
N SER A 95 5.26 -4.38 -21.12
CA SER A 95 5.48 -5.84 -21.17
C SER A 95 6.95 -6.17 -21.45
N ASP A 96 7.37 -7.39 -21.11
CA ASP A 96 8.74 -7.88 -21.36
C ASP A 96 9.17 -7.81 -22.84
N GLN A 97 8.23 -7.66 -23.77
CA GLN A 97 8.51 -7.53 -25.20
C GLN A 97 9.00 -6.13 -25.61
N ASN A 98 8.86 -5.13 -24.72
CA ASN A 98 9.19 -3.73 -24.99
C ASN A 98 9.94 -3.10 -23.81
N PRO A 99 11.10 -3.66 -23.40
CA PRO A 99 11.79 -3.28 -22.17
C PRO A 99 12.27 -1.82 -22.14
N THR A 100 12.31 -1.14 -23.28
CA THR A 100 12.71 0.26 -23.40
C THR A 100 11.53 1.20 -23.57
N CYS A 101 10.29 0.72 -23.53
CA CYS A 101 9.11 1.55 -23.76
C CYS A 101 8.73 2.31 -22.48
N ASP A 102 8.41 3.60 -22.63
CA ASP A 102 8.18 4.54 -21.53
C ASP A 102 6.88 5.34 -21.70
N SER A 103 6.37 5.41 -22.92
CA SER A 103 5.14 6.13 -23.24
C SER A 103 4.46 5.58 -24.48
N VAL A 104 3.17 5.90 -24.60
CA VAL A 104 2.31 5.45 -25.69
C VAL A 104 1.41 6.56 -26.20
N MET A 105 1.10 6.47 -27.48
CA MET A 105 0.05 7.25 -28.11
C MET A 105 -1.04 6.30 -28.62
N TYR A 106 -2.26 6.47 -28.10
CA TYR A 106 -3.40 5.65 -28.46
C TYR A 106 -4.32 6.42 -29.40
N ASN A 107 -4.58 5.89 -30.60
CA ASN A 107 -5.55 6.43 -31.52
C ASN A 107 -6.93 5.84 -31.24
N THR A 108 -7.86 6.71 -30.85
CA THR A 108 -9.19 6.27 -30.41
C THR A 108 -10.13 5.90 -31.57
N LYS A 109 -9.83 6.33 -32.80
CA LYS A 109 -10.65 6.03 -34.00
C LYS A 109 -10.44 4.61 -34.49
N ASN A 110 -9.19 4.15 -34.53
CA ASN A 110 -8.82 2.87 -35.14
C ASN A 110 -8.19 1.86 -34.16
N GLY A 111 -7.88 2.28 -32.93
CA GLY A 111 -7.25 1.44 -31.92
C GLY A 111 -5.76 1.22 -32.15
N ASP A 112 -5.11 2.04 -32.97
CA ASP A 112 -3.66 1.97 -33.14
C ASP A 112 -2.95 2.47 -31.88
N CYS A 113 -1.91 1.75 -31.47
CA CYS A 113 -1.12 1.99 -30.29
C CYS A 113 0.34 2.17 -30.71
N ALA A 114 0.81 3.41 -30.75
CA ALA A 114 2.21 3.72 -31.00
C ALA A 114 2.99 3.73 -29.69
N LEU A 115 4.09 2.98 -29.65
CA LEU A 115 4.99 2.85 -28.49
C LEU A 115 6.22 3.74 -28.66
N TYR A 116 6.76 4.28 -27.57
CA TYR A 116 7.92 5.20 -27.58
C TYR A 116 8.92 4.90 -26.45
N THR A 117 10.22 5.16 -26.66
CA THR A 117 11.26 4.88 -25.65
C THR A 117 11.40 5.92 -24.53
N LEU A 118 10.77 7.08 -24.71
CA LEU A 118 10.83 8.22 -23.81
C LEU A 118 9.48 8.91 -23.85
N GLY A 119 9.04 9.48 -22.73
CA GLY A 119 7.88 10.34 -22.69
C GLY A 119 8.01 11.46 -21.69
N SER A 120 7.27 12.53 -21.95
CA SER A 120 7.09 13.61 -20.98
C SER A 120 5.78 14.33 -21.28
N PHE A 121 5.48 15.35 -20.49
CA PHE A 121 4.36 16.23 -20.77
C PHE A 121 4.46 16.82 -22.18
N SER A 122 3.43 16.60 -22.99
CA SER A 122 3.36 17.06 -24.36
C SER A 122 2.54 18.34 -24.47
N SER A 123 3.05 19.24 -25.31
CA SER A 123 2.40 20.48 -25.69
C SER A 123 1.73 20.40 -27.07
N LYS A 124 1.91 19.28 -27.78
CA LYS A 124 1.50 19.07 -29.18
C LYS A 124 0.04 18.65 -29.24
N LYS A 125 -0.77 19.46 -29.93
CA LYS A 125 -2.23 19.27 -30.04
C LYS A 125 -2.58 18.31 -31.17
N CYS A 126 -3.68 17.59 -31.00
CA CYS A 126 -4.38 16.98 -32.12
C CYS A 126 -5.06 18.04 -32.98
N ASP A 127 -5.10 17.80 -34.28
CA ASP A 127 -5.91 18.58 -35.22
C ASP A 127 -7.34 18.05 -35.28
N ALA A 128 -8.27 18.74 -35.94
CA ALA A 128 -9.69 18.37 -36.00
C ALA A 128 -9.96 16.96 -36.60
N ASN A 129 -8.97 16.37 -37.29
CA ASN A 129 -9.08 15.06 -37.90
C ASN A 129 -8.35 13.96 -37.10
N ASP A 130 -7.78 14.30 -35.94
CA ASP A 130 -6.95 13.38 -35.18
C ASP A 130 -7.44 13.22 -33.74
N ASP A 131 -7.49 11.98 -33.26
CA ASP A 131 -7.95 11.66 -31.90
C ASP A 131 -6.92 10.75 -31.20
N HIS A 132 -5.77 11.35 -30.90
CA HIS A 132 -4.72 10.70 -30.13
C HIS A 132 -4.79 11.07 -28.65
N ASP A 133 -4.56 10.08 -27.80
CA ASP A 133 -4.33 10.29 -26.38
C ASP A 133 -2.90 9.88 -26.05
N TRP A 134 -2.19 10.76 -25.36
CA TRP A 134 -0.82 10.58 -24.97
C TRP A 134 -0.74 10.10 -23.52
N LEU A 135 -0.04 9.00 -23.29
CA LEU A 135 0.19 8.46 -21.95
C LEU A 135 1.69 8.29 -21.75
N PHE A 136 2.23 8.81 -20.67
CA PHE A 136 3.65 8.67 -20.34
C PHE A 136 3.82 8.33 -18.86
N PHE A 137 4.93 7.66 -18.54
CA PHE A 137 5.27 7.31 -17.17
C PHE A 137 5.25 8.53 -16.23
N THR A 138 4.69 8.35 -15.04
CA THR A 138 4.76 9.33 -13.96
C THR A 138 4.98 8.61 -12.64
N ASP A 139 5.65 9.27 -11.71
CA ASP A 139 5.70 8.80 -10.33
C ASP A 139 4.29 8.78 -9.72
N PRO A 140 3.96 7.82 -8.83
CA PRO A 140 2.67 7.77 -8.16
C PRO A 140 2.44 9.02 -7.29
N PRO A 141 1.19 9.46 -7.10
CA PRO A 141 0.90 10.65 -6.32
C PRO A 141 1.26 10.39 -4.84
N PRO A 142 1.85 11.38 -4.12
CA PRO A 142 2.15 11.22 -2.71
C PRO A 142 0.88 10.90 -1.92
N GLN A 143 0.88 9.78 -1.19
CA GLN A 143 -0.18 9.46 -0.25
C GLN A 143 0.20 9.92 1.15
N GLU A 144 -0.69 10.65 1.83
CA GLU A 144 -0.51 10.99 3.24
C GLU A 144 -0.63 9.70 4.08
N VAL A 145 0.50 9.18 4.54
CA VAL A 145 0.53 8.08 5.50
C VAL A 145 0.34 8.67 6.91
N PRO A 146 -0.62 8.18 7.72
CA PRO A 146 -0.73 8.59 9.12
C PRO A 146 0.61 8.37 9.82
N MET A 147 1.14 9.40 10.48
CA MET A 147 2.35 9.25 11.28
C MET A 147 2.06 8.28 12.44
N ASP A 148 2.69 7.11 12.42
CA ASP A 148 2.74 6.24 13.61
C ASP A 148 3.59 6.98 14.65
N VAL A 149 2.94 7.47 15.71
CA VAL A 149 3.56 8.22 16.81
C VAL A 149 4.46 7.29 17.63
N THR A 150 5.59 6.92 17.04
CA THR A 150 6.64 6.15 17.69
C THR A 150 7.39 7.08 18.64
N HIS A 151 7.05 7.00 19.93
CA HIS A 151 7.88 7.60 20.97
C HIS A 151 9.17 6.79 21.08
N LEU A 152 10.28 7.30 20.54
CA LEU A 152 11.59 6.63 20.57
C LEU A 152 11.88 5.99 21.94
N CYS A 153 12.18 4.69 21.92
CA CYS A 153 12.48 3.88 23.10
C CYS A 153 11.30 3.66 24.07
N SER A 154 10.05 3.93 23.64
CA SER A 154 8.87 3.59 24.44
C SER A 154 8.72 2.09 24.57
N THR A 155 8.47 1.65 25.80
CA THR A 155 8.04 0.27 26.13
C THR A 155 6.55 0.20 26.44
N THR A 156 5.82 1.29 26.22
CA THR A 156 4.39 1.44 26.52
C THR A 156 3.60 1.70 25.23
N CYS A 157 2.52 0.95 25.05
CA CYS A 157 1.60 1.12 23.93
C CYS A 157 0.72 2.39 24.11
N PRO A 158 0.33 3.07 23.01
CA PRO A 158 0.57 2.71 21.61
C PRO A 158 1.98 3.05 21.10
N GLY A 159 2.73 3.91 21.80
CA GLY A 159 4.02 4.40 21.32
C GLY A 159 5.05 3.30 21.04
N ALA A 160 5.02 2.18 21.77
CA ALA A 160 5.91 1.03 21.57
C ALA A 160 5.61 0.21 20.30
N HIS A 161 4.52 0.47 19.58
CA HIS A 161 4.16 -0.30 18.41
C HIS A 161 5.26 -0.22 17.35
N ASN A 162 5.59 -1.36 16.74
CA ASN A 162 6.62 -1.51 15.70
C ASN A 162 8.05 -1.18 16.17
N GLN A 163 8.27 -0.93 17.46
CA GLN A 163 9.60 -0.70 18.01
C GLN A 163 10.34 -2.00 18.29
N LYS A 164 11.67 -1.92 18.20
CA LYS A 164 12.57 -2.96 18.67
C LYS A 164 13.01 -2.63 20.08
N TYR A 165 12.79 -3.56 21.00
CA TYR A 165 13.23 -3.46 22.37
C TYR A 165 14.36 -4.46 22.63
N VAL A 166 15.44 -4.01 23.24
CA VAL A 166 16.53 -4.88 23.71
C VAL A 166 16.36 -5.02 25.20
N SER A 167 16.11 -6.24 25.67
CA SER A 167 16.02 -6.51 27.11
C SER A 167 17.38 -6.35 27.77
N GLU A 168 17.37 -6.19 29.09
CA GLU A 168 18.61 -6.18 29.90
C GLU A 168 19.41 -7.49 29.76
N TYR A 169 18.74 -8.58 29.36
CA TYR A 169 19.34 -9.89 29.09
C TYR A 169 19.83 -10.03 27.65
N GLY A 170 19.92 -8.93 26.89
CA GLY A 170 20.52 -8.90 25.55
C GLY A 170 19.65 -9.48 24.44
N LYS A 171 18.41 -9.86 24.71
CA LYS A 171 17.47 -10.42 23.72
C LYS A 171 16.65 -9.31 23.07
N VAL A 172 16.54 -9.36 21.75
CA VAL A 172 15.83 -8.36 20.94
C VAL A 172 14.42 -8.83 20.68
N PHE A 173 13.45 -7.96 20.93
CA PHE A 173 12.04 -8.19 20.67
C PHE A 173 11.47 -7.13 19.73
N HIS A 174 10.55 -7.54 18.85
CA HIS A 174 9.65 -6.64 18.15
C HIS A 174 8.37 -6.48 18.97
N MET A 175 7.98 -5.25 19.27
CA MET A 175 6.80 -4.95 20.10
C MET A 175 5.58 -4.64 19.22
N GLU A 176 4.48 -5.34 19.47
CA GLU A 176 3.21 -5.16 18.75
C GLU A 176 2.07 -4.81 19.72
N CYS A 177 1.53 -3.61 19.56
CA CYS A 177 0.40 -3.15 20.35
C CYS A 177 -0.92 -3.64 19.74
N GLY A 178 -1.89 -3.98 20.58
CA GLY A 178 -3.22 -4.39 20.16
C GLY A 178 -3.28 -5.73 19.42
N LYS A 179 -2.31 -6.62 19.67
CA LYS A 179 -2.22 -7.94 19.05
C LYS A 179 -1.90 -9.03 20.08
N ARG A 180 -2.17 -10.29 19.69
CA ARG A 180 -1.80 -11.49 20.44
C ARG A 180 -1.47 -12.65 19.50
N HIS A 181 -0.58 -13.54 19.92
CA HIS A 181 -0.22 -14.74 19.15
C HIS A 181 -1.36 -15.77 19.14
N GLY A 182 -2.06 -15.91 20.27
CA GLY A 182 -3.18 -16.86 20.38
C GLY A 182 -2.77 -18.33 20.36
N THR A 183 -1.49 -18.63 20.59
CA THR A 183 -1.01 -19.99 20.82
C THR A 183 -1.08 -20.35 22.31
N MET A 184 -0.95 -21.63 22.64
CA MET A 184 -0.99 -22.07 24.03
C MET A 184 0.28 -21.61 24.76
N PRO A 185 0.15 -20.87 25.88
CA PRO A 185 1.30 -20.47 26.68
C PRO A 185 1.91 -21.68 27.37
N PHE A 186 3.24 -21.72 27.47
CA PHE A 186 3.92 -22.74 28.27
C PHE A 186 4.13 -22.31 29.73
N LYS A 187 3.99 -21.01 30.02
CA LYS A 187 4.07 -20.41 31.35
C LYS A 187 3.21 -19.15 31.37
N GLU A 188 2.58 -18.88 32.50
CA GLU A 188 1.81 -17.66 32.75
C GLU A 188 2.27 -17.04 34.07
N GLU A 189 2.37 -15.72 34.13
CA GLU A 189 2.80 -15.01 35.33
C GLU A 189 2.20 -13.60 35.36
N LYS A 190 1.89 -13.10 36.54
CA LYS A 190 1.44 -11.71 36.69
C LYS A 190 2.63 -10.77 36.57
N GLN A 191 2.57 -9.81 35.65
CA GLN A 191 3.59 -8.80 35.39
C GLN A 191 2.93 -7.42 35.29
N SER A 192 3.40 -6.47 36.09
CA SER A 192 2.81 -5.12 36.21
C SER A 192 2.82 -4.33 34.91
N THR A 193 3.81 -4.56 34.06
CA THR A 193 3.95 -3.82 32.82
C THR A 193 4.24 -4.76 31.64
N TYR A 194 3.92 -4.27 30.45
CA TYR A 194 4.28 -4.94 29.21
C TYR A 194 5.81 -5.14 29.10
N ARG A 195 6.60 -4.16 29.54
CA ARG A 195 8.06 -4.27 29.62
C ARG A 195 8.50 -5.44 30.49
N ASP A 196 7.97 -5.53 31.71
CA ASP A 196 8.33 -6.60 32.66
C ASP A 196 7.99 -7.99 32.08
N CYS A 197 6.89 -8.09 31.34
CA CYS A 197 6.51 -9.30 30.62
C CYS A 197 7.54 -9.67 29.53
N VAL A 198 7.98 -8.72 28.72
CA VAL A 198 9.02 -8.95 27.70
C VAL A 198 10.37 -9.32 28.34
N ASP A 199 10.76 -8.62 29.41
CA ASP A 199 11.99 -8.92 30.16
C ASP A 199 11.93 -10.29 30.83
N GLY A 200 10.77 -10.69 31.36
CA GLY A 200 10.52 -12.02 31.91
C GLY A 200 10.74 -13.14 30.87
N CYS A 201 10.34 -12.89 29.61
CA CYS A 201 10.59 -13.82 28.51
C CYS A 201 12.07 -13.92 28.17
N ALA A 202 12.81 -12.81 28.28
CA ALA A 202 14.24 -12.81 28.00
C ALA A 202 15.04 -13.69 28.97
N LYS A 203 14.57 -13.87 30.20
CA LYS A 203 15.17 -14.77 31.21
C LYS A 203 14.99 -16.25 30.91
N ILE A 204 14.08 -16.60 30.00
CA ILE A 204 13.68 -17.98 29.73
C ILE A 204 14.18 -18.36 28.33
N PRO A 205 15.19 -19.25 28.20
CA PRO A 205 15.79 -19.59 26.91
C PRO A 205 14.76 -20.04 25.85
N LYS A 206 13.79 -20.88 26.25
CA LYS A 206 12.73 -21.38 25.35
C LYS A 206 11.65 -20.36 24.98
N CYS A 207 11.60 -19.22 25.64
CA CYS A 207 10.58 -18.22 25.36
C CYS A 207 10.89 -17.49 24.06
N SER A 208 10.02 -17.58 23.06
CA SER A 208 10.21 -16.90 21.77
C SER A 208 9.27 -15.71 21.60
N SER A 209 8.18 -15.67 22.34
CA SER A 209 7.24 -14.56 22.32
C SER A 209 6.42 -14.44 23.61
N VAL A 210 5.75 -13.30 23.76
CA VAL A 210 4.82 -13.00 24.85
C VAL A 210 3.52 -12.43 24.33
N ASP A 211 2.43 -12.68 25.07
CA ASP A 211 1.20 -11.91 25.04
C ASP A 211 0.97 -11.34 26.44
N TRP A 212 0.81 -10.02 26.58
CA TRP A 212 0.51 -9.35 27.85
C TRP A 212 -0.89 -8.76 27.81
N SER A 213 -1.71 -9.09 28.81
CA SER A 213 -3.07 -8.57 28.95
C SER A 213 -3.07 -7.27 29.75
N THR A 214 -3.55 -6.18 29.16
CA THR A 214 -3.66 -4.88 29.84
C THR A 214 -4.71 -4.89 30.95
N ARG A 215 -5.70 -5.78 30.87
CA ARG A 215 -6.80 -5.88 31.83
C ARG A 215 -6.42 -6.66 33.08
N SER A 216 -5.74 -7.78 32.91
CA SER A 216 -5.42 -8.71 34.00
C SER A 216 -3.98 -8.63 34.47
N GLU A 217 -3.13 -7.86 33.76
CA GLU A 217 -1.69 -7.78 33.99
C GLU A 217 -1.02 -9.16 33.92
N MET A 218 -1.62 -10.08 33.15
CA MET A 218 -1.11 -11.43 32.96
C MET A 218 -0.21 -11.46 31.73
N CYS A 219 0.99 -12.01 31.93
CA CYS A 219 1.97 -12.30 30.90
C CYS A 219 1.91 -13.78 30.53
N TYR A 220 1.66 -14.05 29.25
CA TYR A 220 1.60 -15.37 28.65
C TYR A 220 2.88 -15.60 27.85
N TYR A 221 3.75 -16.51 28.30
CA TYR A 221 5.00 -16.84 27.63
C TYR A 221 4.79 -17.97 26.62
N LEU A 222 5.24 -17.77 25.39
CA LEU A 222 4.98 -18.68 24.27
C LEU A 222 6.28 -19.05 23.54
N THR A 223 6.23 -20.17 22.81
CA THR A 223 7.33 -20.65 21.96
C THR A 223 7.13 -20.28 20.49
N HIS A 224 6.08 -19.52 20.16
CA HIS A 224 5.83 -19.07 18.79
C HIS A 224 6.89 -18.06 18.36
N SER A 225 7.42 -18.20 17.15
CA SER A 225 8.35 -17.24 16.56
C SER A 225 7.63 -16.45 15.48
N GLY A 226 7.90 -15.14 15.42
CA GLY A 226 7.28 -14.25 14.44
C GLY A 226 6.03 -13.51 14.95
N ALA A 227 5.50 -12.66 14.08
CA ALA A 227 4.45 -11.69 14.40
C ALA A 227 3.14 -12.31 14.84
N ALA A 228 2.44 -11.61 15.72
CA ALA A 228 1.12 -11.98 16.20
C ALA A 228 0.05 -11.78 15.10
N PRO A 229 -0.70 -12.82 14.71
CA PRO A 229 -1.69 -12.71 13.64
C PRO A 229 -3.03 -12.13 14.13
N LEU A 230 -3.35 -12.22 15.43
CA LEU A 230 -4.67 -11.86 15.93
C LEU A 230 -4.71 -10.42 16.42
N ARG A 231 -5.66 -9.63 15.89
CA ARG A 231 -5.99 -8.31 16.42
C ARG A 231 -6.74 -8.46 17.75
N ALA A 232 -6.16 -7.90 18.81
CA ALA A 232 -6.68 -7.97 20.17
C ALA A 232 -6.31 -6.69 20.95
N PRO A 233 -7.15 -5.63 20.92
CA PRO A 233 -6.82 -4.33 21.51
C PRO A 233 -6.45 -4.34 23.00
N GLY A 234 -6.95 -5.31 23.77
CA GLY A 234 -6.62 -5.50 25.19
C GLY A 234 -5.31 -6.26 25.46
N TYR A 235 -4.56 -6.60 24.40
CA TYR A 235 -3.32 -7.35 24.49
C TYR A 235 -2.18 -6.62 23.78
N HIS A 236 -0.98 -6.82 24.29
CA HIS A 236 0.27 -6.38 23.67
C HIS A 236 1.20 -7.57 23.56
N SER A 237 1.72 -7.83 22.37
CA SER A 237 2.49 -9.02 22.07
C SER A 237 3.90 -8.66 21.65
N ALA A 238 4.89 -9.44 22.01
CA ALA A 238 6.25 -9.26 21.48
C ALA A 238 6.82 -10.59 21.04
N TYR A 239 7.61 -10.61 19.97
CA TYR A 239 8.34 -11.80 19.55
C TYR A 239 9.83 -11.49 19.38
N SER A 240 10.65 -12.48 19.68
CA SER A 240 12.10 -12.35 19.73
C SER A 240 12.74 -12.53 18.37
N PHE A 241 13.69 -11.65 18.03
CA PHE A 241 14.64 -11.84 16.93
C PHE A 241 15.92 -12.58 17.35
N GLY A 242 16.01 -12.97 18.62
CA GLY A 242 17.20 -13.61 19.20
C GLY A 242 18.08 -12.61 19.95
N CYS A 243 19.31 -13.01 20.22
CA CYS A 243 20.22 -12.23 21.05
C CYS A 243 21.01 -11.23 20.21
N THR A 244 21.20 -10.03 20.75
CA THR A 244 22.16 -9.07 20.20
C THR A 244 23.55 -9.73 20.15
N ARG A 245 24.23 -9.65 19.01
CA ARG A 245 25.59 -10.19 18.79
C ARG A 245 25.71 -11.72 18.70
N ALA A 246 24.61 -12.45 18.53
CA ALA A 246 24.66 -13.92 18.33
C ALA A 246 25.29 -14.35 16.99
N CYS A 247 25.26 -13.52 15.96
CA CYS A 247 25.77 -13.88 14.62
C CYS A 247 27.08 -13.15 14.31
N GLY A 248 28.21 -13.84 14.46
CA GLY A 248 29.50 -13.47 13.89
C GLY A 248 29.89 -14.41 12.74
N PRO A 249 30.88 -14.06 11.89
CA PRO A 249 31.34 -14.88 10.77
C PRO A 249 31.89 -16.28 11.18
N SER A 250 32.08 -16.54 12.48
CA SER A 250 32.55 -17.81 13.04
C SER A 250 31.48 -18.58 13.84
N GLY A 251 30.19 -18.29 13.67
CA GLY A 251 29.13 -18.84 14.53
C GLY A 251 29.03 -18.09 15.88
N CYS A 252 28.18 -18.58 16.79
CA CYS A 252 27.78 -17.95 18.06
C CYS A 252 28.97 -17.53 18.95
N ALA A 253 29.60 -16.40 18.65
CA ALA A 253 30.75 -15.92 19.37
C ALA A 253 30.30 -15.04 20.54
N SER A 254 30.32 -15.63 21.74
CA SER A 254 30.34 -14.92 23.02
C SER A 254 29.11 -14.05 23.31
N CYS A 255 28.02 -14.71 23.64
CA CYS A 255 26.88 -14.13 24.33
C CYS A 255 27.37 -13.71 25.74
N LYS A 256 27.75 -12.44 25.94
CA LYS A 256 28.06 -11.89 27.28
C LYS A 256 26.75 -11.45 27.94
N GLY A 257 26.33 -12.20 28.95
CA GLY A 257 25.02 -12.11 29.60
C GLY A 257 24.24 -13.40 29.38
N ASP A 258 23.31 -13.74 30.28
CA ASP A 258 22.55 -15.01 30.36
C ASP A 258 21.70 -15.38 29.13
N CYS A 259 21.95 -14.80 27.97
CA CYS A 259 21.50 -15.31 26.69
C CYS A 259 22.28 -16.61 26.40
N GLY A 260 21.82 -17.70 27.03
CA GLY A 260 22.31 -19.07 26.86
C GLY A 260 22.28 -19.49 25.40
N CYS A 261 23.37 -19.21 24.71
CA CYS A 261 23.79 -19.90 23.50
C CYS A 261 24.33 -21.25 23.97
N GLY A 262 23.43 -22.13 24.43
CA GLY A 262 23.78 -23.46 24.91
C GLY A 262 24.47 -24.23 23.78
N ASP A 263 25.64 -24.78 24.08
CA ASP A 263 26.30 -25.77 23.23
C ASP A 263 25.28 -26.84 22.84
N LEU A 264 24.86 -26.86 21.58
CA LEU A 264 24.23 -28.03 20.95
C LEU A 264 25.33 -29.07 20.67
N GLY A 265 26.02 -29.47 21.73
CA GLY A 265 27.27 -30.21 21.69
C GLY A 265 27.31 -31.29 22.75
N GLU A 266 26.31 -32.16 22.81
CA GLU A 266 26.55 -33.51 23.32
C GLU A 266 25.76 -34.53 22.49
N ARG A 267 26.50 -35.24 21.63
CA ARG A 267 26.07 -36.51 21.04
C ARG A 267 25.78 -37.47 22.18
N VAL A 268 24.54 -37.96 22.25
CA VAL A 268 24.30 -39.30 22.78
C VAL A 268 24.18 -40.20 21.56
N GLU A 269 25.31 -40.79 21.15
CA GLU A 269 25.29 -42.02 20.35
C GLU A 269 25.12 -43.20 21.32
N LEU A 270 24.07 -44.00 21.06
CA LEU A 270 23.73 -45.33 21.59
C LEU A 270 23.45 -45.46 23.10
#